data_AF-A0A3A4VCL9-F1
#
_entry.id   AF-A0A3A4VCL9-F1
#
_cell.length_a   1.000
_cell.length_b   1.000
_cell.length_c   1.000
_cell.angle_alpha   90.00
_cell.angle_beta   90.00
_cell.angle_gamma   90.00
#
_symmetry.space_group_name_H-M   'P 1'
#
loop_
_entity.id
_entity.type
_entity.pdbx_description
1 polymer ?
#
loop_
_entity_poly.entity_id
_entity_poly.type
_entity_poly.pdbx_seq_one_letter_code
_entity_poly.pdbx_strand_id
1 'polypeptide(L)'
;MAARKRKTTTKKYQVQYFHWIVAAAAIFIGGFFLLNSHIYKEKQGEIARDHKNAQYVIGGQVIKLTDGVSDIEAAPGSASHIVTRYFGNDFPIDLNGDGREDVVFMLTQQAGGSGTFYYVVAALNTEAGGYIGSESFLLGDRIAPQSIELSQNPRHRDVIVVNYADRAAGEPMTAQPSVGKSVYLKLDPTTMQFGYVMPDFEGESR
;
A
#
# COMPACT_ATOMS: atom_id res chain seq x y z
N MET A 1 17.08 74.17 -25.19
CA MET A 1 17.95 73.35 -24.29
C MET A 1 17.05 72.70 -23.25
N ALA A 2 17.11 71.43 -22.87
CA ALA A 2 17.63 70.21 -23.44
C ALA A 2 16.83 69.10 -22.71
N ALA A 3 16.17 68.20 -23.45
CA ALA A 3 15.47 67.06 -22.89
C ALA A 3 16.22 65.80 -23.29
N ARG A 4 16.79 65.05 -22.33
CA ARG A 4 17.03 63.60 -22.54
C ARG A 4 17.39 62.83 -21.27
N LYS A 5 16.74 61.65 -21.21
CA LYS A 5 17.22 60.35 -20.68
C LYS A 5 17.37 60.17 -19.16
N ARG A 6 16.31 59.63 -18.54
CA ARG A 6 16.42 58.67 -17.43
C ARG A 6 15.27 57.66 -17.50
N LYS A 7 15.46 56.51 -18.18
CA LYS A 7 14.52 55.37 -18.07
C LYS A 7 15.11 53.99 -18.42
N THR A 8 16.42 53.85 -18.57
CA THR A 8 17.05 52.62 -19.12
C THR A 8 17.76 51.72 -18.11
N THR A 9 18.04 52.17 -16.88
CA THR A 9 18.88 51.43 -15.93
C THR A 9 18.11 50.38 -15.13
N THR A 10 16.90 50.66 -14.65
CA THR A 10 16.10 49.74 -13.79
C THR A 10 15.65 48.46 -14.51
N LYS A 11 15.34 48.53 -15.80
CA LYS A 11 14.92 47.35 -16.59
C LYS A 11 16.07 46.34 -16.79
N LYS A 12 17.32 46.82 -16.75
CA LYS A 12 18.52 45.99 -16.95
C LYS A 12 18.83 45.11 -15.74
N TYR A 13 18.67 45.65 -14.53
CA TYR A 13 18.84 44.88 -13.29
C TYR A 13 17.75 43.80 -13.13
N GLN A 14 16.49 44.13 -13.44
CA GLN A 14 15.38 43.17 -13.39
C GLN A 14 15.60 41.95 -14.29
N VAL A 15 16.12 42.14 -15.52
CA VAL A 15 16.43 41.04 -16.45
C VAL A 15 17.66 40.25 -16.02
N GLN A 16 18.65 40.90 -15.39
CA GLN A 16 19.88 40.24 -14.94
C GLN A 16 19.62 39.27 -13.78
N TYR A 17 18.75 39.62 -12.83
CA TYR A 17 18.41 38.73 -11.71
C TYR A 17 17.37 37.65 -12.08
N PHE A 18 16.54 37.89 -13.11
CA PHE A 18 15.53 36.93 -13.56
C PHE A 18 16.13 35.55 -13.94
N HIS A 19 17.27 35.54 -14.63
CA HIS A 19 17.94 34.30 -15.01
C HIS A 19 18.49 33.53 -13.79
N TRP A 20 18.96 34.22 -12.77
CA TRP A 20 19.41 33.60 -11.52
C TRP A 20 18.25 33.05 -10.69
N ILE A 21 17.08 33.70 -10.71
CA ILE A 21 15.87 33.21 -10.04
C ILE A 21 15.34 31.95 -10.73
N VAL A 22 15.30 31.92 -12.06
CA VAL A 22 14.87 30.73 -12.82
C VAL A 22 15.84 29.56 -12.61
N ALA A 23 17.15 29.82 -12.61
CA ALA A 23 18.15 28.79 -12.33
C ALA A 23 18.02 28.24 -10.90
N ALA A 24 17.81 29.10 -9.89
CA ALA A 24 17.58 28.67 -8.52
C ALA A 24 16.29 27.85 -8.39
N ALA A 25 15.19 28.29 -9.02
CA ALA A 25 13.94 27.54 -9.02
C ALA A 25 14.08 26.16 -9.67
N ALA A 26 14.82 26.04 -10.78
CA ALA A 26 15.08 24.76 -11.42
C ALA A 26 15.92 23.82 -10.53
N ILE A 27 16.90 24.36 -9.79
CA ILE A 27 17.69 23.59 -8.82
C ILE A 27 16.84 23.15 -7.63
N PHE A 28 15.95 24.00 -7.11
CA PHE A 28 15.04 23.63 -6.03
C PHE A 28 14.02 22.60 -6.46
N ILE A 29 13.45 22.72 -7.67
CA ILE A 29 12.51 21.74 -8.23
C ILE A 29 13.23 20.43 -8.49
N GLY A 30 14.38 20.45 -9.18
CA GLY A 30 15.18 19.25 -9.42
C GLY A 30 15.65 18.59 -8.12
N GLY A 31 16.12 19.39 -7.15
CA GLY A 31 16.49 18.94 -5.82
C GLY A 31 15.31 18.36 -5.04
N PHE A 32 14.13 18.97 -5.11
CA PHE A 32 12.90 18.44 -4.52
C PHE A 32 12.52 17.11 -5.15
N PHE A 33 12.56 16.96 -6.48
CA PHE A 33 12.29 15.70 -7.17
C PHE A 33 13.33 14.62 -6.84
N LEU A 34 14.61 14.98 -6.75
CA LEU A 34 15.69 14.06 -6.39
C LEU A 34 15.60 13.61 -4.92
N LEU A 35 15.30 14.53 -4.00
CA LEU A 35 15.14 14.21 -2.58
C LEU A 35 13.87 13.36 -2.35
N ASN A 36 12.77 13.72 -3.01
CA ASN A 36 11.52 12.98 -2.93
C ASN A 36 11.73 11.55 -3.47
N SER A 37 12.37 11.39 -4.64
CA SER A 37 12.71 10.06 -5.19
C SER A 37 13.64 9.22 -4.31
N HIS A 38 14.60 9.84 -3.62
CA HIS A 38 15.45 9.14 -2.67
C HIS A 38 14.68 8.65 -1.43
N ILE A 39 13.82 9.49 -0.86
CA ILE A 39 12.96 9.12 0.28
C ILE A 39 11.97 8.01 -0.12
N TYR A 40 11.48 8.00 -1.37
CA TYR A 40 10.62 6.91 -1.86
C TYR A 40 11.35 5.57 -1.98
N LYS A 41 12.61 5.55 -2.45
CA LYS A 41 13.41 4.31 -2.52
C LYS A 41 13.78 3.77 -1.14
N GLU A 42 13.99 4.65 -0.16
CA GLU A 42 14.32 4.25 1.21
C GLU A 42 13.12 3.70 1.99
N LYS A 43 11.89 4.02 1.54
CA LYS A 43 10.64 3.47 2.08
C LYS A 43 10.21 2.13 1.48
N GLN A 44 10.83 1.69 0.39
CA GLN A 44 10.59 0.37 -0.17
C GLN A 44 11.33 -0.67 0.68
N GLY A 45 10.58 -1.61 1.27
CA GLY A 45 11.12 -2.64 2.16
C GLY A 45 12.18 -3.53 1.49
N GLU A 46 12.91 -4.30 2.29
CA GLU A 46 13.89 -5.26 1.81
C GLU A 46 13.27 -6.20 0.77
N ILE A 47 13.88 -6.28 -0.43
CA ILE A 47 13.41 -7.16 -1.50
C ILE A 47 13.65 -8.61 -1.10
N ALA A 48 12.57 -9.37 -0.94
CA ALA A 48 12.64 -10.78 -0.58
C ALA A 48 12.54 -11.68 -1.82
N ARG A 49 13.23 -12.82 -1.84
CA ARG A 49 13.16 -13.76 -2.98
C ARG A 49 11.79 -14.41 -3.16
N ASP A 50 10.99 -14.47 -2.09
CA ASP A 50 9.68 -15.10 -2.04
C ASP A 50 8.75 -14.22 -1.20
N HIS A 51 7.48 -14.10 -1.58
CA HIS A 51 6.49 -13.29 -0.88
C HIS A 51 6.26 -13.75 0.57
N LYS A 52 6.46 -15.03 0.88
CA LYS A 52 6.38 -15.60 2.25
C LYS A 52 7.61 -15.27 3.09
N ASN A 53 8.61 -14.58 2.52
CA ASN A 53 9.82 -14.10 3.18
C ASN A 53 9.94 -12.57 3.16
N ALA A 54 8.92 -11.86 2.68
CA ALA A 54 8.91 -10.40 2.59
C ALA A 54 8.54 -9.71 3.90
N GLN A 55 8.77 -8.40 3.92
CA GLN A 55 8.30 -7.52 4.98
C GLN A 55 6.95 -6.90 4.59
N TYR A 56 6.02 -6.87 5.53
CA TYR A 56 4.67 -6.29 5.36
C TYR A 56 4.40 -5.28 6.48
N VAL A 57 3.58 -4.26 6.21
CA VAL A 57 3.13 -3.34 7.27
C VAL A 57 1.77 -3.81 7.77
N ILE A 58 1.70 -4.25 9.03
CA ILE A 58 0.48 -4.76 9.65
C ILE A 58 0.18 -3.90 10.88
N GLY A 59 -0.97 -3.22 10.87
CA GLY A 59 -1.34 -2.33 11.98
C GLY A 59 -0.32 -1.21 12.23
N GLY A 60 0.36 -0.74 11.17
CA GLY A 60 1.42 0.26 11.26
C GLY A 60 2.79 -0.26 11.70
N GLN A 61 2.93 -1.56 11.97
CA GLN A 61 4.20 -2.19 12.33
C GLN A 61 4.78 -2.98 11.15
N VAL A 62 6.10 -2.88 10.94
CA VAL A 62 6.80 -3.69 9.94
C VAL A 62 7.02 -5.10 10.49
N ILE A 63 6.45 -6.09 9.81
CA ILE A 63 6.53 -7.51 10.16
C ILE A 63 7.28 -8.25 9.05
N LYS A 64 8.45 -8.82 9.38
CA LYS A 64 9.20 -9.69 8.48
C LYS A 64 8.72 -11.12 8.64
N LEU A 65 8.27 -11.74 7.56
CA LEU A 65 8.00 -13.18 7.53
C LEU A 65 9.29 -13.95 7.24
N THR A 66 9.39 -15.14 7.81
CA THR A 66 10.38 -16.16 7.47
C THR A 66 9.63 -17.46 7.25
N ASP A 67 9.67 -17.96 6.02
CA ASP A 67 8.91 -19.13 5.55
C ASP A 67 7.41 -19.05 5.90
N GLY A 68 6.84 -17.85 5.74
CA GLY A 68 5.43 -17.56 5.98
C GLY A 68 5.07 -17.34 7.44
N VAL A 69 6.03 -17.19 8.35
CA VAL A 69 5.76 -17.00 9.79
C VAL A 69 6.60 -15.86 10.35
N SER A 70 6.01 -15.07 11.24
CA SER A 70 6.71 -14.15 12.13
C SER A 70 6.21 -14.38 13.55
N ASP A 71 7.13 -14.40 14.50
CA ASP A 71 6.84 -14.61 15.92
C ASP A 71 7.73 -13.64 16.72
N ILE A 72 7.11 -12.61 17.30
CA ILE A 72 7.79 -11.55 18.04
C ILE A 72 7.14 -11.36 19.40
N GLU A 73 7.91 -10.95 20.40
CA GLU A 73 7.35 -10.58 21.71
C GLU A 73 6.39 -9.40 21.55
N ALA A 74 5.24 -9.46 22.23
CA ALA A 74 4.22 -8.39 22.17
C ALA A 74 4.70 -7.07 22.81
N ALA A 75 5.69 -7.17 23.71
CA ALA A 75 6.44 -6.07 24.28
C ALA A 75 7.81 -6.61 24.75
N PRO A 76 8.85 -5.77 24.90
CA PRO A 76 10.17 -6.24 25.34
C PRO A 76 10.10 -7.02 26.66
N GLY A 77 10.53 -8.28 26.65
CA GLY A 77 10.51 -9.18 27.80
C GLY A 77 9.12 -9.78 28.12
N SER A 78 8.15 -9.64 27.23
CA SER A 78 6.81 -10.21 27.40
C SER A 78 6.80 -11.71 27.15
N ALA A 79 6.08 -12.46 27.99
CA ALA A 79 5.76 -13.86 27.73
C ALA A 79 4.68 -14.04 26.65
N SER A 80 3.97 -12.96 26.28
CA SER A 80 3.00 -12.97 25.19
C SER A 80 3.67 -12.62 23.87
N HIS A 81 3.29 -13.32 22.82
CA HIS A 81 3.83 -13.17 21.48
C HIS A 81 2.76 -12.66 20.50
N ILE A 82 3.21 -11.93 19.48
CA ILE A 82 2.47 -11.59 18.28
C ILE A 82 2.94 -12.55 17.19
N VAL A 83 2.05 -13.48 16.82
CA VAL A 83 2.33 -14.45 15.77
C VAL A 83 1.57 -14.03 14.52
N THR A 84 2.31 -13.73 13.45
CA THR A 84 1.77 -13.47 12.12
C THR A 84 2.07 -14.66 11.21
N ARG A 85 1.08 -15.16 10.48
CA ARG A 85 1.23 -16.36 9.65
C ARG A 85 0.56 -16.21 8.31
N TYR A 86 1.25 -16.65 7.26
CA TYR A 86 0.69 -16.91 5.94
C TYR A 86 -0.52 -17.84 6.07
N PHE A 87 -1.68 -17.35 5.64
CA PHE A 87 -2.92 -18.11 5.68
C PHE A 87 -3.13 -18.89 4.38
N GLY A 88 -2.94 -18.23 3.23
CA GLY A 88 -3.28 -18.79 1.93
C GLY A 88 -4.06 -17.82 1.06
N ASN A 89 -4.84 -18.40 0.13
CA ASN A 89 -5.61 -17.70 -0.89
C ASN A 89 -4.74 -16.90 -1.87
N ASP A 90 -3.62 -17.47 -2.28
CA ASP A 90 -2.75 -16.89 -3.30
C ASP A 90 -3.55 -16.62 -4.57
N PHE A 91 -3.61 -15.35 -4.95
CA PHE A 91 -4.20 -14.86 -6.18
C PHE A 91 -3.12 -14.13 -6.98
N PRO A 92 -2.50 -14.83 -7.95
CA PRO A 92 -1.49 -14.24 -8.82
C PRO A 92 -2.14 -13.28 -9.84
N ILE A 93 -1.59 -12.07 -9.96
CA ILE A 93 -2.10 -11.01 -10.85
C ILE A 93 -1.03 -9.93 -11.05
N ASP A 94 -1.02 -9.25 -12.20
CA ASP A 94 -0.22 -8.04 -12.42
C ASP A 94 -0.96 -6.81 -11.86
N LEU A 95 -0.51 -6.28 -10.71
CA LEU A 95 -1.16 -5.18 -10.00
C LEU A 95 -0.72 -3.80 -10.47
N ASN A 96 0.42 -3.70 -11.15
CA ASN A 96 1.01 -2.42 -11.55
C ASN A 96 1.09 -2.25 -13.09
N GLY A 97 0.75 -3.28 -13.86
CA GLY A 97 0.73 -3.28 -15.31
C GLY A 97 2.12 -3.43 -15.95
N ASP A 98 3.09 -3.99 -15.24
CA ASP A 98 4.47 -4.15 -15.72
C ASP A 98 4.73 -5.50 -16.43
N GLY A 99 3.71 -6.35 -16.51
CA GLY A 99 3.74 -7.65 -17.14
C GLY A 99 4.37 -8.77 -16.29
N ARG A 100 4.76 -8.50 -15.04
CA ARG A 100 5.15 -9.50 -14.06
C ARG A 100 3.95 -9.86 -13.19
N GLU A 101 3.92 -11.13 -12.79
CA GLU A 101 2.91 -11.60 -11.87
C GLU A 101 3.32 -11.22 -10.44
N ASP A 102 2.46 -10.44 -9.79
CA ASP A 102 2.45 -10.17 -8.36
C ASP A 102 1.54 -11.20 -7.67
N VAL A 103 1.41 -11.11 -6.34
CA VAL A 103 0.48 -11.96 -5.59
C VAL A 103 -0.28 -11.19 -4.53
N VAL A 104 -1.58 -11.42 -4.46
CA VAL A 104 -2.44 -11.01 -3.35
C VAL A 104 -2.80 -12.24 -2.54
N PHE A 105 -2.70 -12.16 -1.22
CA PHE A 105 -2.96 -13.29 -0.34
C PHE A 105 -3.32 -12.83 1.06
N MET A 106 -3.62 -13.78 1.95
CA MET A 106 -4.06 -13.48 3.32
C MET A 106 -3.02 -13.84 4.37
N LEU A 107 -3.00 -13.03 5.42
CA LEU A 107 -2.27 -13.27 6.66
C LEU A 107 -3.24 -13.41 7.82
N THR A 108 -2.86 -14.20 8.82
CA THR A 108 -3.47 -14.19 10.15
C THR A 108 -2.53 -13.58 11.17
N GLN A 109 -3.07 -12.94 12.19
CA GLN A 109 -2.31 -12.46 13.35
C GLN A 109 -3.02 -12.79 14.67
N GLN A 110 -2.24 -13.21 15.66
CA GLN A 110 -2.68 -13.48 17.03
C GLN A 110 -1.76 -12.72 17.99
N ALA A 111 -2.31 -11.93 18.92
CA ALA A 111 -1.54 -11.07 19.82
C ALA A 111 -1.98 -11.26 21.29
N GLY A 112 -1.52 -12.34 21.93
CA GLY A 112 -1.73 -12.59 23.37
C GLY A 112 -3.17 -12.85 23.86
N GLY A 113 -4.15 -12.97 22.96
CA GLY A 113 -5.56 -13.29 23.26
C GLY A 113 -6.09 -14.50 22.50
N SER A 114 -7.41 -14.70 22.49
CA SER A 114 -8.08 -15.78 21.73
C SER A 114 -8.54 -15.38 20.32
N GLY A 115 -8.37 -14.11 19.96
CA GLY A 115 -8.70 -13.58 18.64
C GLY A 115 -7.70 -14.02 17.57
N THR A 116 -8.18 -14.16 16.36
CA THR A 116 -7.36 -14.39 15.16
C THR A 116 -7.81 -13.39 14.12
N PHE A 117 -6.98 -12.39 13.87
CA PHE A 117 -7.27 -11.32 12.93
C PHE A 117 -6.81 -11.71 11.53
N TYR A 118 -7.63 -11.45 10.53
CA TYR A 118 -7.33 -11.73 9.13
C TYR A 118 -7.05 -10.43 8.39
N TYR A 119 -5.98 -10.45 7.60
CA TYR A 119 -5.57 -9.35 6.77
C TYR A 119 -5.37 -9.82 5.34
N VAL A 120 -5.60 -8.93 4.37
CA VAL A 120 -5.14 -9.09 3.00
C VAL A 120 -3.92 -8.21 2.76
N VAL A 121 -2.94 -8.75 2.03
CA VAL A 121 -1.70 -8.09 1.63
C VAL A 121 -1.43 -8.37 0.16
N ALA A 122 -0.65 -7.50 -0.48
CA ALA A 122 -0.06 -7.74 -1.78
C ALA A 122 1.47 -7.85 -1.64
N ALA A 123 2.08 -8.65 -2.50
CA ALA A 123 3.52 -8.69 -2.69
C ALA A 123 3.81 -8.37 -4.16
N LEU A 124 4.41 -7.21 -4.39
CA LEU A 124 4.73 -6.71 -5.72
C LEU A 124 6.07 -7.29 -6.18
N ASN A 125 6.07 -7.97 -7.31
CA ASN A 125 7.25 -8.51 -7.96
C ASN A 125 8.02 -7.41 -8.68
N THR A 126 9.32 -7.34 -8.43
CA THR A 126 10.16 -6.21 -8.83
C THR A 126 11.11 -6.57 -9.96
N GLU A 127 11.51 -5.58 -10.77
CA GLU A 127 12.53 -5.74 -11.82
C GLU A 127 13.89 -6.21 -11.28
N ALA A 128 14.20 -5.83 -10.04
CA ALA A 128 15.43 -6.25 -9.37
C ALA A 128 15.43 -7.75 -9.00
N GLY A 129 14.28 -8.43 -9.13
CA GLY A 129 14.07 -9.83 -8.79
C GLY A 129 13.65 -9.99 -7.33
N GLY A 130 12.44 -10.52 -7.12
CA GLY A 130 11.85 -10.73 -5.80
C GLY A 130 10.73 -9.74 -5.49
N TYR A 131 10.24 -9.77 -4.26
CA TYR A 131 8.99 -9.18 -3.81
C TYR A 131 9.20 -8.08 -2.77
N ILE A 132 8.37 -7.03 -2.87
CA ILE A 132 8.16 -6.02 -1.84
C ILE A 132 6.73 -6.16 -1.33
N GLY A 133 6.55 -6.31 -0.01
CA GLY A 133 5.24 -6.45 0.60
C GLY A 133 4.52 -5.11 0.80
N SER A 134 3.19 -5.16 0.80
CA SER A 134 2.32 -4.01 1.01
C SER A 134 2.02 -3.72 2.48
N GLU A 135 1.36 -2.60 2.73
CA GLU A 135 0.53 -2.43 3.90
C GLU A 135 -0.68 -3.35 3.83
N SER A 136 -1.08 -3.88 4.98
CA SER A 136 -2.18 -4.81 5.10
C SER A 136 -3.52 -4.08 5.24
N PHE A 137 -4.57 -4.70 4.72
CA PHE A 137 -5.95 -4.29 4.98
C PHE A 137 -6.60 -5.29 5.94
N LEU A 138 -7.12 -4.81 7.07
CA LEU A 138 -7.81 -5.64 8.06
C LEU A 138 -9.20 -6.04 7.56
N LEU A 139 -9.47 -7.35 7.52
CA LEU A 139 -10.77 -7.90 7.14
C LEU A 139 -11.68 -8.12 8.35
N GLY A 140 -11.12 -8.60 9.46
CA GLY A 140 -11.87 -8.83 10.70
C GLY A 140 -11.25 -9.86 11.65
N ASP A 141 -11.92 -10.12 12.78
CA ASP A 141 -11.56 -11.12 13.79
C ASP A 141 -12.39 -12.41 13.62
N ARG A 142 -11.69 -13.54 13.47
CA ARG A 142 -12.27 -14.89 13.33
C ARG A 142 -13.39 -14.94 12.28
N ILE A 143 -13.13 -14.33 11.13
CA ILE A 143 -13.95 -14.46 9.91
C ILE A 143 -13.79 -15.86 9.29
N ALA A 144 -14.60 -16.19 8.30
CA ALA A 144 -14.40 -17.35 7.44
C ALA A 144 -13.98 -16.89 6.03
N PRO A 145 -12.68 -16.94 5.67
CA PRO A 145 -12.19 -16.57 4.34
C PRO A 145 -12.81 -17.42 3.23
N GLN A 146 -13.04 -16.83 2.06
CA GLN A 146 -13.53 -17.51 0.86
C GLN A 146 -12.55 -17.29 -0.30
N SER A 147 -12.96 -16.62 -1.39
CA SER A 147 -12.11 -16.36 -2.56
C SER A 147 -11.44 -14.98 -2.52
N ILE A 148 -10.32 -14.88 -3.23
CA ILE A 148 -9.78 -13.63 -3.74
C ILE A 148 -9.90 -13.72 -5.26
N GLU A 149 -10.45 -12.68 -5.89
CA GLU A 149 -10.70 -12.66 -7.33
C GLU A 149 -10.61 -11.24 -7.89
N LEU A 150 -10.56 -11.14 -9.22
CA LEU A 150 -10.65 -9.85 -9.90
C LEU A 150 -12.12 -9.42 -10.00
N SER A 151 -12.36 -8.12 -9.82
CA SER A 151 -13.70 -7.56 -10.00
C SER A 151 -14.21 -7.78 -11.42
N GLN A 152 -15.46 -8.22 -11.53
CA GLN A 152 -16.14 -8.43 -12.81
C GLN A 152 -16.71 -7.12 -13.41
N ASN A 153 -16.65 -6.00 -12.68
CA ASN A 153 -17.11 -4.72 -13.19
C ASN A 153 -16.13 -4.21 -14.28
N PRO A 154 -16.55 -3.99 -15.53
CA PRO A 154 -15.67 -3.56 -16.61
C PRO A 154 -14.97 -2.21 -16.37
N ARG A 155 -15.47 -1.39 -15.43
CA ARG A 155 -14.86 -0.11 -15.03
C ARG A 155 -13.75 -0.29 -14.00
N HIS A 156 -13.74 -1.41 -13.31
CA HIS A 156 -12.73 -1.74 -12.33
C HIS A 156 -11.49 -2.30 -13.04
N ARG A 157 -10.43 -1.49 -13.10
CA ARG A 157 -9.11 -1.95 -13.54
C ARG A 157 -8.29 -2.38 -12.31
N ASP A 158 -7.90 -3.65 -12.28
CA ASP A 158 -7.04 -4.26 -11.25
C ASP A 158 -7.62 -4.13 -9.82
N VAL A 159 -8.95 -4.20 -9.70
CA VAL A 159 -9.64 -4.18 -8.40
C VAL A 159 -9.83 -5.59 -7.90
N ILE A 160 -9.24 -5.89 -6.76
CA ILE A 160 -9.31 -7.16 -6.08
C ILE A 160 -10.57 -7.21 -5.23
N VAL A 161 -11.31 -8.31 -5.32
CA VAL A 161 -12.47 -8.60 -4.48
C VAL A 161 -12.06 -9.69 -3.51
N VAL A 162 -12.11 -9.39 -2.22
CA VAL A 162 -11.85 -10.36 -1.15
C VAL A 162 -13.18 -10.73 -0.52
N ASN A 163 -13.55 -12.00 -0.70
CA ASN A 163 -14.79 -12.56 -0.20
C ASN A 163 -14.55 -13.31 1.11
N TYR A 164 -15.43 -13.11 2.09
CA TYR A 164 -15.39 -13.79 3.38
C TYR A 164 -16.76 -13.77 4.03
N ALA A 165 -17.00 -14.67 4.98
CA ALA A 165 -18.16 -14.58 5.86
C ALA A 165 -17.76 -13.99 7.21
N ASP A 166 -18.65 -13.18 7.76
CA ASP A 166 -18.57 -12.62 9.12
C ASP A 166 -19.82 -13.04 9.91
N ARG A 167 -19.82 -12.75 11.21
CA ARG A 167 -20.97 -12.98 12.09
C ARG A 167 -22.07 -11.95 11.82
N ALA A 168 -23.31 -12.33 12.09
CA ALA A 168 -24.39 -11.37 12.09
C ALA A 168 -24.23 -10.38 13.25
N ALA A 169 -24.81 -9.19 13.11
CA ALA A 169 -24.71 -8.15 14.13
C ALA A 169 -25.30 -8.65 15.46
N GLY A 170 -24.51 -8.54 16.53
CA GLY A 170 -24.90 -8.95 17.88
C GLY A 170 -24.68 -10.43 18.21
N GLU A 171 -24.23 -11.26 17.25
CA GLU A 171 -23.85 -12.64 17.55
C GLU A 171 -22.57 -12.71 18.41
N PRO A 172 -22.47 -13.69 19.32
CA PRO A 172 -21.28 -13.88 20.13
C PRO A 172 -20.09 -14.35 19.25
N MET A 173 -18.86 -14.10 19.70
CA MET A 173 -17.66 -14.53 18.98
C MET A 173 -17.48 -16.04 18.86
N THR A 174 -18.26 -16.82 19.61
CA THR A 174 -18.36 -18.28 19.51
C THR A 174 -19.29 -18.74 18.39
N ALA A 175 -20.15 -17.86 17.86
CA ALA A 175 -20.96 -18.16 16.70
C ALA A 175 -20.09 -18.31 15.45
N GLN A 176 -20.52 -19.20 14.56
CA GLN A 176 -19.86 -19.42 13.28
C GLN A 176 -20.21 -18.27 12.33
N PRO A 177 -19.22 -17.65 11.65
CA PRO A 177 -19.49 -16.67 10.60
C PRO A 177 -20.42 -17.23 9.52
N SER A 178 -21.42 -16.45 9.12
CA SER A 178 -22.51 -16.88 8.24
C SER A 178 -22.99 -15.80 7.25
N VAL A 179 -22.63 -14.53 7.48
CA VAL A 179 -23.01 -13.40 6.64
C VAL A 179 -21.90 -13.12 5.64
N GLY A 180 -22.15 -13.38 4.36
CA GLY A 180 -21.20 -13.08 3.29
C GLY A 180 -20.91 -11.58 3.18
N LYS A 181 -19.64 -11.24 3.02
CA LYS A 181 -19.11 -9.89 2.82
C LYS A 181 -18.06 -9.92 1.71
N SER A 182 -17.94 -8.78 1.03
CA SER A 182 -16.92 -8.56 0.01
C SER A 182 -16.30 -7.19 0.24
N VAL A 183 -14.98 -7.09 0.13
CA VAL A 183 -14.27 -5.81 0.06
C VAL A 183 -13.58 -5.69 -1.28
N TYR A 184 -13.69 -4.50 -1.88
CA TYR A 184 -13.12 -4.18 -3.18
C TYR A 184 -11.93 -3.27 -2.94
N LEU A 185 -10.75 -3.76 -3.31
CA LEU A 185 -9.47 -3.14 -2.97
C LEU A 185 -8.66 -2.92 -4.22
N LYS A 186 -8.04 -1.75 -4.32
CA LYS A 186 -7.06 -1.44 -5.35
C LYS A 186 -5.74 -1.08 -4.71
N LEU A 187 -4.66 -1.75 -5.11
CA LEU A 187 -3.33 -1.41 -4.64
C LEU A 187 -2.87 -0.13 -5.36
N ASP A 188 -2.34 0.83 -4.61
CA ASP A 188 -1.50 1.88 -5.16
C ASP A 188 -0.04 1.40 -5.13
N PRO A 189 0.56 1.07 -6.29
CA PRO A 189 1.93 0.54 -6.35
C PRO A 189 2.99 1.56 -5.95
N THR A 190 2.63 2.85 -5.83
CA THR A 190 3.55 3.90 -5.39
C THR A 190 3.68 3.91 -3.87
N THR A 191 2.54 3.82 -3.17
CA THR A 191 2.48 3.89 -1.70
C THR A 191 2.47 2.51 -1.05
N MET A 192 2.23 1.45 -1.84
CA MET A 192 2.06 0.08 -1.37
C MET A 192 0.89 -0.07 -0.37
N GLN A 193 -0.16 0.73 -0.56
CA GLN A 193 -1.37 0.74 0.27
C GLN A 193 -2.60 0.35 -0.55
N PHE A 194 -3.56 -0.33 0.08
CA PHE A 194 -4.86 -0.57 -0.54
C PHE A 194 -5.80 0.63 -0.35
N GLY A 195 -6.42 1.07 -1.44
CA GLY A 195 -7.58 1.95 -1.42
C GLY A 195 -8.89 1.17 -1.51
N TYR A 196 -9.91 1.62 -0.79
CA TYR A 196 -11.27 1.08 -0.91
C TYR A 196 -11.92 1.56 -2.21
N VAL A 197 -12.52 0.63 -2.95
CA VAL A 197 -13.31 0.92 -4.15
C VAL A 197 -14.77 0.70 -3.84
N MET A 198 -15.61 1.72 -4.05
CA MET A 198 -17.05 1.55 -3.92
C MET A 198 -17.57 0.72 -5.09
N PRO A 199 -18.25 -0.43 -4.86
CA PRO A 199 -18.66 -1.31 -5.94
C PRO A 199 -19.67 -0.68 -6.90
N ASP A 200 -20.52 0.23 -6.40
CA ASP A 200 -21.62 0.86 -7.14
C ASP A 200 -21.66 2.38 -6.90
N PHE A 201 -20.58 3.09 -7.22
CA PHE A 201 -20.56 4.55 -7.07
C PHE A 201 -21.51 5.22 -8.09
N GLU A 202 -22.60 5.85 -7.61
CA GLU A 202 -23.63 6.49 -8.46
C GLU A 202 -23.09 7.61 -9.37
N GLY A 203 -21.94 8.20 -9.03
CA GLY A 203 -21.25 9.21 -9.85
C GLY A 203 -20.62 8.67 -11.14
N GLU A 204 -20.72 7.37 -11.41
CA GLU A 204 -20.30 6.76 -12.68
C GLU A 204 -21.38 6.79 -13.78
N SER A 205 -22.41 7.62 -13.60
CA SER A 205 -23.41 7.89 -14.63
C SER A 205 -22.99 9.06 -15.53
N ARG A 206 -22.44 8.66 -16.69
CA ARG A 206 -22.20 9.38 -17.96
C ARG A 206 -20.80 9.90 -18.23
#